data_AF-A0A0R1ERD1-F1
#
_entry.id   AF-A0A0R1ERD1-F1
#
_cell.length_a   1.000
_cell.length_b   1.000
_cell.length_c   1.000
_cell.angle_alpha   90.00
_cell.angle_beta   90.00
_cell.angle_gamma   90.00
#
_symmetry.space_group_name_H-M   'P 1'
#
loop_
_entity.id
_entity.type
_entity.pdbx_description
1 polymer ?
#
loop_
_entity_poly.entity_id
_entity_poly.type
_entity_poly.pdbx_seq_one_letter_code
_entity_poly.pdbx_strand_id
1 'polypeptide(L)' 'MVDMFYKLQKEAIKQPIIEIENGSQHFTKSNPALADMNKINASLISLGKDMGLSAPPGIDGKGTGYDPDDLL' A
#
# COMPACT_ATOMS: atom_id res chain seq x y z
N MET A 1 1.34 -11.86 -6.71
CA MET A 1 1.75 -10.70 -5.89
C MET A 1 0.72 -10.37 -4.82
N VAL A 2 -0.55 -10.24 -5.18
CA VAL A 2 -1.63 -9.89 -4.24
C VAL A 2 -1.77 -10.89 -3.08
N ASP A 3 -1.66 -12.20 -3.34
CA ASP A 3 -1.71 -13.22 -2.27
C ASP A 3 -0.56 -13.11 -1.26
N MET A 4 0.64 -12.71 -1.71
CA MET A 4 1.76 -12.47 -0.79
C MET A 4 1.50 -11.25 0.08
N PHE A 5 0.93 -10.18 -0.49
CA PHE A 5 0.55 -9.01 0.26
C PHE A 5 -0.45 -9.35 1.38
N TYR A 6 -1.49 -10.14 1.10
CA TYR A 6 -2.47 -10.54 2.12
C TYR A 6 -1.89 -11.44 3.21
N LYS A 7 -1.00 -12.37 2.85
CA LYS A 7 -0.31 -13.21 3.84
C LYS A 7 0.59 -12.37 4.75
N LEU A 8 1.36 -11.44 4.19
CA LEU A 8 2.21 -10.53 4.94
C LEU A 8 1.41 -9.59 5.82
N GLN A 9 0.29 -9.06 5.33
CA GLN A 9 -0.63 -8.21 6.09
C GLN A 9 -1.18 -8.94 7.31
N LYS A 10 -1.63 -10.19 7.15
CA LYS A 10 -2.19 -10.98 8.24
C LYS A 10 -1.19 -11.19 9.38
N GLU A 11 0.09 -11.40 9.07
CA GLU A 11 1.12 -11.61 10.07
C GLU A 11 1.66 -10.29 10.65
N ALA A 12 1.83 -9.27 9.81
CA ALA A 12 2.28 -7.95 10.23
C ALA A 12 1.29 -7.24 11.18
N ILE A 13 -0.01 -7.41 10.98
CA ILE A 13 -1.04 -6.82 11.87
C ILE A 13 -1.04 -7.51 13.24
N LYS A 14 -0.80 -8.82 13.29
CA LYS A 14 -0.75 -9.55 14.56
C LYS A 14 0.49 -9.18 15.39
N GLN A 15 1.61 -8.92 14.73
CA GLN A 15 2.88 -8.59 15.36
C GLN A 15 3.54 -7.41 14.64
N PRO A 16 3.06 -6.17 14.87
CA PRO A 16 3.59 -4.99 14.20
C PRO A 16 5.00 -4.62 14.66
N ILE A 17 5.36 -5.03 15.88
CA ILE A 17 6.67 -4.84 16.49
C ILE A 17 7.20 -6.23 16.85
N ILE A 18 8.46 -6.47 16.52
CA ILE A 18 9.20 -7.67 16.90
C ILE A 18 10.26 -7.31 17.94
N GLU A 19 10.43 -8.19 18.91
CA GLU A 19 11.54 -8.11 19.87
C GLU A 19 12.71 -8.94 19.33
N ILE A 20 13.90 -8.35 19.37
CA ILE A 20 15.14 -8.96 18.93
C ILE A 20 16.03 -9.06 20.16
N GLU A 21 16.35 -10.29 20.53
CA GLU A 21 17.27 -10.59 21.62
C GLU A 21 18.66 -10.89 21.07
N ASN A 22 19.68 -10.20 21.57
CA ASN A 22 21.09 -10.50 21.29
C ASN A 22 21.86 -10.61 22.60
N GLY A 23 22.03 -11.85 23.07
CA GLY A 23 22.62 -12.12 24.38
C GLY A 23 21.75 -11.55 25.51
N SER A 24 22.23 -10.52 26.21
CA SER A 24 21.47 -9.82 27.26
C SER A 24 20.71 -8.57 26.77
N GLN A 25 20.95 -8.13 25.54
CA GLN A 25 20.36 -6.91 24.99
C GLN A 25 19.05 -7.22 24.28
N HIS A 26 18.00 -6.45 24.58
CA HIS A 26 16.67 -6.57 23.99
C HIS A 26 16.35 -5.31 23.20
N PHE A 27 15.98 -5.46 21.93
CA PHE A 27 15.64 -4.35 21.05
C PHE A 27 14.26 -4.56 20.45
N THR A 28 13.43 -3.52 20.47
CA THR A 28 12.17 -3.50 19.74
C THR A 28 12.40 -2.91 18.35
N LYS A 29 11.99 -3.62 17.30
CA LYS A 29 12.03 -3.12 15.92
C LYS A 29 10.68 -3.33 15.25
N SER A 30 10.39 -2.50 14.25
CA SER A 30 9.24 -2.68 13.38
C SER A 30 9.34 -4.00 12.62
N ASN A 31 8.21 -4.71 12.46
CA ASN A 31 8.18 -5.97 11.72
C ASN A 31 8.61 -5.76 10.26
N PRO A 32 9.61 -6.50 9.75
CA PRO A 32 10.09 -6.37 8.37
C PRO A 32 9.00 -6.61 7.33
N ALA A 33 7.96 -7.40 7.64
CA ALA A 33 6.82 -7.62 6.75
C ALA A 33 6.09 -6.32 6.38
N LEU A 34 6.11 -5.31 7.26
CA LEU A 34 5.54 -3.98 6.97
C LEU A 34 6.32 -3.26 5.85
N ALA A 35 7.65 -3.37 5.85
CA ALA A 35 8.48 -2.76 4.82
C ALA A 35 8.28 -3.45 3.46
N ASP A 36 8.12 -4.78 3.47
CA ASP A 36 7.92 -5.55 2.25
C ASP A 36 6.51 -5.37 1.65
N MET A 37 5.48 -5.19 2.48
CA MET A 37 4.16 -4.75 2.03
C MET A 37 4.21 -3.43 1.28
N ASN A 38 4.96 -2.45 1.78
CA ASN A 38 5.12 -1.15 1.11
C ASN A 38 5.80 -1.27 -0.25
N LYS A 39 6.82 -2.14 -0.37
CA LYS A 39 7.46 -2.44 -1.66
C LYS A 39 6.48 -3.10 -2.64
N ILE A 40 5.72 -4.10 -2.18
CA ILE A 40 4.72 -4.77 -3.03
C ILE A 40 3.65 -3.78 -3.50
N ASN A 41 3.17 -2.90 -2.62
CA ASN A 41 2.21 -1.85 -3.00
C ASN A 41 2.78 -0.90 -4.05
N ALA A 42 4.01 -0.42 -3.86
CA ALA A 42 4.67 0.43 -4.85
C ALA A 42 4.80 -0.27 -6.21
N SER A 43 5.18 -1.55 -6.22
CA SER A 43 5.25 -2.37 -7.44
C SER A 43 3.89 -2.56 -8.10
N LEU A 44 2.82 -2.80 -7.33
CA LEU A 44 1.45 -2.93 -7.86
C LEU A 44 0.95 -1.61 -8.46
N ILE A 45 1.26 -0.48 -7.83
CA ILE A 45 0.93 0.86 -8.35
C ILE A 45 1.69 1.13 -9.65
N SER A 46 2.99 0.82 -9.70
CA SER A 46 3.80 0.97 -10.90
C SER A 46 3.24 0.12 -12.04
N LEU A 47 2.94 -1.15 -11.76
CA LEU A 47 2.35 -2.05 -12.75
C LEU A 47 0.98 -1.53 -13.24
N GLY A 48 0.15 -1.02 -12.34
CA GLY A 48 -1.13 -0.39 -12.70
C GLY A 48 -0.94 0.82 -13.62
N LYS A 49 0.08 1.65 -13.38
CA LYS A 49 0.44 2.76 -14.28
C LYS A 49 0.94 2.26 -15.63
N ASP A 50 1.83 1.26 -15.64
CA ASP A 50 2.39 0.68 -16.86
C ASP A 50 1.31 0.01 -17.73
N MET A 51 0.28 -0.56 -17.10
CA MET A 51 -0.88 -1.15 -17.78
C MET A 51 -1.94 -0.12 -18.21
N GLY A 52 -1.70 1.19 -18.02
CA GLY A 52 -2.68 2.25 -18.29
C GLY A 52 -3.90 2.21 -17.37
N LEU A 53 -3.86 1.40 -16.31
CA LEU A 53 -4.91 1.21 -15.31
C LEU A 53 -4.83 2.28 -14.20
N SER A 54 -4.29 3.44 -14.54
CA SER A 54 -4.20 4.61 -13.68
C SER A 54 -5.59 4.93 -13.16
N ALA A 55 -5.90 4.53 -11.93
CA ALA A 55 -6.97 5.18 -11.17
C ALA A 55 -6.70 6.68 -11.29
N PRO A 56 -7.65 7.48 -11.79
CA PRO A 56 -7.39 8.89 -11.97
C PRO A 56 -6.92 9.44 -10.62
N PRO A 57 -5.80 10.17 -10.55
CA PRO A 57 -5.69 11.11 -9.46
C PRO A 57 -6.91 12.01 -9.62
N GLY A 58 -7.83 11.97 -8.66
CA GLY A 58 -8.51 13.20 -8.33
C GLY A 58 -7.40 14.25 -8.22
N ILE A 59 -7.57 15.38 -8.91
CA ILE A 59 -6.59 16.48 -9.07
C ILE A 59 -5.72 16.44 -10.35
N ASP A 60 -6.25 15.99 -11.50
CA ASP A 60 -5.86 16.52 -12.81
C ASP A 60 -7.09 17.15 -13.51
N GLY A 61 -7.57 18.29 -13.01
CA GLY A 61 -8.21 19.39 -13.77
C GLY A 61 -9.32 19.16 -14.82
N LYS A 62 -9.84 17.95 -15.04
CA LYS A 62 -10.98 17.64 -15.91
C LYS A 62 -11.90 16.72 -15.12
N GLY A 63 -12.51 17.30 -14.09
CA GLY A 63 -13.68 16.68 -13.49
C GLY A 63 -14.73 16.50 -14.58
N THR A 64 -15.15 15.26 -14.82
CA THR A 64 -16.53 15.00 -15.21
C THR A 64 -17.40 15.29 -13.98
N GLY A 65 -17.38 16.54 -13.54
CA GLY A 65 -18.42 17.08 -12.68
C GLY A 65 -19.68 17.30 -13.50
N TYR A 66 -20.80 17.54 -12.83
CA TYR A 66 -22.06 17.85 -13.48
C TYR A 66 -21.88 18.98 -14.52
N ASP A 67 -22.31 18.71 -15.75
CA ASP A 67 -22.38 19.72 -16.80
C ASP A 67 -23.58 20.64 -16.47
N PRO A 68 -23.45 21.97 -16.51
CA PRO A 68 -24.58 22.87 -16.24
C PRO A 68 -25.80 22.66 -17.18
N ASP A 69 -25.61 21.98 -18.31
CA ASP A 69 -26.69 21.58 -19.23
C ASP A 69 -27.50 20.35 -18.73
N ASP A 70 -27.02 19.65 -17.70
CA ASP A 70 -27.69 18.49 -17.07
C ASP A 70 -28.82 18.92 -16.10
N LEU A 71 -29.02 20.23 -15.92
CA LEU A 71 -30.03 20.85 -15.04
C LEU A 71 -31.21 21.48 -15.79
N LEU A 72 -31.33 21.29 -17.11
CA LEU A 72 -32.42 21.81 -17.95
C LEU A 72 -33.33 20.69 -18.48
#